data_AF-A0A098M4Y8-F1
#
_entry.id   AF-A0A098M4Y8-F1
#
_cell.length_a   1.000
_cell.length_b   1.000
_cell.length_c   1.000
_cell.angle_alpha   90.00
_cell.angle_beta   90.00
_cell.angle_gamma   90.00
#
_symmetry.space_group_name_H-M   'P 1'
#
loop_
_entity.id
_entity.type
_entity.pdbx_description
1 polymer ?
#
loop_
_entity_poly.entity_id
_entity_poly.type
_entity_poly.pdbx_seq_one_letter_code
_entity_poly.pdbx_strand_id
1 'polypeptide(L)'
;MIDLLQLQKRVYQNKIAKGFNVTDIFQEFCFIYGELSEACEAYLKKKDDLGEELADVALYLIGLSELLGINLEEEIVNKMEKMKKENM
;
A
#
# COMPACT_ATOMS: atom_id res chain seq x y z
N MET A 1 16.37 8.35 2.61
CA MET A 1 15.05 8.04 3.21
C MET A 1 14.02 8.25 2.12
N ILE A 2 13.09 7.32 1.93
CA ILE A 2 12.01 7.49 0.95
C ILE A 2 11.01 8.47 1.55
N ASP A 3 10.63 9.50 0.80
CA ASP A 3 9.51 10.38 1.12
C ASP A 3 8.23 9.66 0.68
N LEU A 4 7.42 9.22 1.65
CA LEU A 4 6.26 8.37 1.38
C LEU A 4 5.14 9.17 0.69
N LEU A 5 5.00 10.46 1.00
CA LEU A 5 4.03 11.33 0.33
C LEU A 5 4.39 11.54 -1.15
N GLN A 6 5.67 11.68 -1.49
CA GLN A 6 6.10 11.71 -2.89
C GLN A 6 5.91 10.37 -3.59
N LEU A 7 6.11 9.26 -2.87
CA LEU A 7 5.85 7.93 -3.40
C LEU A 7 4.36 7.71 -3.71
N GLN A 8 3.44 8.15 -2.84
CA GLN A 8 1.99 8.13 -3.11
C GLN A 8 1.64 8.78 -4.44
N LYS A 9 2.09 10.02 -4.63
CA LYS A 9 1.87 10.78 -5.87
C LYS A 9 2.43 10.04 -7.07
N ARG A 10 3.64 9.49 -6.95
CA ARG A 10 4.29 8.73 -8.03
C ARG A 10 3.52 7.46 -8.38
N VAL A 11 3.05 6.71 -7.40
CA VAL A 11 2.24 5.49 -7.62
C VAL A 11 0.95 5.85 -8.35
N TYR A 12 0.25 6.89 -7.91
CA TYR A 12 -0.96 7.37 -8.56
C TYR A 12 -0.72 7.82 -10.00
N GLN A 13 0.33 8.62 -10.26
CA GLN A 13 0.70 9.02 -11.63
C GLN A 13 1.03 7.82 -12.52
N ASN A 14 1.71 6.80 -11.97
CA ASN A 14 1.98 5.57 -12.71
C ASN A 14 0.68 4.81 -13.05
N LYS A 15 -0.31 4.78 -12.15
CA LYS A 15 -1.63 4.18 -12.42
C LYS A 15 -2.33 4.90 -13.57
N ILE A 16 -2.36 6.24 -13.56
CA ILE A 16 -2.91 7.05 -14.67
C ILE A 16 -2.19 6.72 -15.98
N ALA A 17 -0.85 6.77 -15.98
CA ALA A 17 -0.05 6.56 -17.18
C ALA A 17 -0.24 5.17 -17.81
N LYS A 18 -0.53 4.15 -16.99
CA LYS A 18 -0.78 2.77 -17.43
C LYS A 18 -2.26 2.48 -17.72
N GLY A 19 -3.16 3.45 -17.51
CA GLY A 19 -4.61 3.25 -17.68
C GLY A 19 -5.21 2.29 -16.64
N PHE A 20 -4.62 2.18 -15.46
CA PHE A 20 -5.15 1.38 -14.37
C PHE A 20 -6.34 2.09 -13.70
N ASN A 21 -7.11 1.33 -12.93
CA ASN A 21 -8.22 1.88 -12.15
C ASN A 21 -7.72 2.96 -11.18
N VAL A 22 -8.41 4.11 -11.21
CA VAL A 22 -8.19 5.27 -10.33
C VAL A 22 -9.51 5.91 -9.91
N THR A 23 -10.64 5.24 -10.17
CA THR A 23 -11.98 5.81 -9.95
C THR A 23 -12.86 4.91 -9.11
N ASP A 24 -12.74 3.59 -9.25
CA ASP A 24 -13.51 2.64 -8.44
C ASP A 24 -12.72 2.26 -7.19
N ILE A 25 -13.06 2.88 -6.07
CA ILE A 25 -12.42 2.64 -4.77
C ILE A 25 -12.66 1.21 -4.28
N PHE A 26 -13.84 0.63 -4.52
CA PHE A 26 -14.13 -0.74 -4.09
C PHE A 26 -13.23 -1.73 -4.85
N GLN A 27 -13.04 -1.50 -6.15
CA GLN A 27 -12.13 -2.29 -6.95
C GLN A 27 -10.67 -2.20 -6.46
N GLU A 28 -10.22 -1.04 -5.98
CA GLU A 28 -8.88 -0.91 -5.37
C GLU A 28 -8.71 -1.77 -4.13
N PHE A 29 -9.74 -1.85 -3.26
CA PHE A 29 -9.71 -2.77 -2.13
C PHE A 29 -9.61 -4.23 -2.59
N CYS A 30 -10.34 -4.61 -3.64
CA CYS A 30 -10.26 -5.95 -4.22
C CYS A 30 -8.85 -6.27 -4.74
N PHE A 31 -8.17 -5.32 -5.39
CA PHE A 31 -6.79 -5.51 -5.82
C PHE A 31 -5.85 -5.73 -4.63
N ILE A 32 -5.95 -4.92 -3.58
CA ILE A 32 -5.14 -5.10 -2.35
C ILE A 32 -5.36 -6.50 -1.75
N TYR A 33 -6.61 -6.99 -1.71
CA TYR A 33 -6.90 -8.36 -1.26
C TYR A 33 -6.26 -9.42 -2.15
N GLY A 34 -6.20 -9.18 -3.47
CA GLY A 34 -5.51 -10.04 -4.43
C GLY A 34 -4.02 -10.16 -4.11
N GLU A 35 -3.32 -9.02 -4.05
CA GLU A 35 -1.88 -8.98 -3.73
C GLU A 35 -1.58 -9.64 -2.37
N LEU A 36 -2.46 -9.43 -1.38
CA LEU A 36 -2.30 -10.05 -0.06
C LEU A 36 -2.45 -11.58 -0.11
N SER A 37 -3.33 -12.07 -0.98
CA SER A 37 -3.47 -13.51 -1.23
C SER A 37 -2.22 -14.08 -1.89
N GLU A 38 -1.60 -13.36 -2.83
CA GLU A 38 -0.37 -13.78 -3.51
C GLU A 38 0.82 -13.80 -2.54
N ALA A 39 0.95 -12.77 -1.69
CA ALA A 39 1.94 -12.75 -0.60
C ALA A 39 1.76 -13.91 0.39
N CYS A 40 0.51 -14.22 0.76
CA CYS A 40 0.19 -15.36 1.63
C CYS A 40 0.60 -16.69 0.97
N GLU A 41 0.30 -16.85 -0.33
CA GLU A 41 0.70 -18.02 -1.09
C GLU A 41 2.23 -18.16 -1.15
N ALA A 42 2.94 -17.06 -1.47
CA ALA A 42 4.40 -17.04 -1.54
C ALA A 42 5.04 -17.47 -0.23
N TYR A 43 4.52 -16.99 0.90
CA TYR A 43 4.95 -17.41 2.23
C TYR A 43 4.71 -18.90 2.49
N LEU A 44 3.49 -19.38 2.25
CA LEU A 44 3.11 -20.77 2.50
C LEU A 44 3.91 -21.76 1.64
N LYS A 45 4.16 -21.40 0.39
CA LYS A 45 4.91 -22.23 -0.57
C LYS A 45 6.42 -22.00 -0.50
N LYS A 46 6.90 -21.09 0.35
CA LYS A 46 8.32 -20.69 0.48
C LYS A 46 8.93 -20.31 -0.88
N LYS A 47 8.19 -19.52 -1.66
CA LYS A 47 8.68 -18.98 -2.92
C LYS A 47 9.72 -17.89 -2.65
N ASP A 48 10.59 -17.65 -3.62
CA ASP A 48 11.63 -16.62 -3.54
C ASP A 48 11.08 -15.19 -3.81
N ASP A 49 9.82 -15.08 -4.23
CA ASP A 49 9.13 -13.85 -4.63
C ASP A 49 8.37 -13.15 -3.48
N LEU A 50 8.35 -13.70 -2.25
CA LEU A 50 7.60 -13.12 -1.14
C LEU A 50 7.88 -11.62 -0.90
N GLY A 51 9.12 -11.19 -1.10
CA GLY A 51 9.49 -9.77 -0.96
C GLY A 51 8.85 -8.86 -2.01
N GLU A 52 8.64 -9.36 -3.23
CA GLU A 52 7.98 -8.66 -4.33
C GLU A 52 6.48 -8.56 -4.05
N GLU A 53 5.84 -9.67 -3.66
CA GLU A 53 4.41 -9.71 -3.32
C GLU A 53 4.05 -8.77 -2.15
N LEU A 54 4.90 -8.70 -1.13
CA LEU A 54 4.73 -7.74 -0.03
C LEU A 54 4.87 -6.29 -0.51
N ALA A 55 5.74 -6.04 -1.49
CA ALA A 55 5.89 -4.71 -2.08
C ALA A 55 4.66 -4.33 -2.90
N ASP A 56 4.02 -5.28 -3.60
CA ASP A 56 2.80 -5.02 -4.35
C ASP A 56 1.63 -4.67 -3.44
N VAL A 57 1.43 -5.40 -2.33
CA VAL A 57 0.47 -5.03 -1.28
C VAL A 57 0.70 -3.59 -0.80
N ALA A 58 1.96 -3.25 -0.51
CA ALA A 58 2.31 -1.92 -0.01
C ALA A 58 2.05 -0.83 -1.08
N LEU A 59 2.43 -1.06 -2.34
CA LEU A 59 2.25 -0.11 -3.42
C LEU A 59 0.76 0.13 -3.73
N TYR A 60 -0.08 -0.92 -3.70
CA TYR A 60 -1.52 -0.74 -3.86
C TYR A 60 -2.14 0.06 -2.71
N LEU A 61 -1.75 -0.20 -1.46
CA LEU A 61 -2.22 0.57 -0.31
C LEU A 61 -1.78 2.05 -0.37
N ILE A 62 -0.53 2.29 -0.78
CA ILE A 62 0.02 3.63 -1.02
C ILE A 62 -0.78 4.35 -2.12
N GLY A 63 -1.07 3.66 -3.23
CA GLY A 63 -1.88 4.20 -4.32
C GLY A 63 -3.31 4.52 -3.90
N LEU A 64 -3.94 3.64 -3.12
CA LEU A 64 -5.28 3.87 -2.55
C LEU A 64 -5.29 5.07 -1.60
N SER A 65 -4.23 5.27 -0.83
CA SER A 65 -4.13 6.42 0.08
C SER A 65 -4.16 7.75 -0.67
N GLU A 66 -3.45 7.85 -1.81
CA GLU A 66 -3.52 9.03 -2.69
C GLU A 66 -4.93 9.22 -3.27
N LEU A 67 -5.57 8.14 -3.72
CA LEU A 67 -6.94 8.19 -4.26
C LEU A 67 -7.97 8.70 -3.24
N LEU A 68 -7.78 8.39 -1.96
CA LEU A 68 -8.64 8.83 -0.87
C LEU A 68 -8.26 10.21 -0.31
N GLY A 69 -7.17 10.83 -0.80
CA GLY A 69 -6.67 12.10 -0.27
C GLY A 69 -6.07 11.97 1.13
N ILE A 70 -5.58 10.78 1.50
CA ILE A 70 -4.98 10.49 2.80
C ILE A 70 -3.47 10.65 2.71
N ASN A 71 -2.88 11.36 3.67
CA ASN A 71 -1.45 11.37 3.88
C ASN A 71 -1.04 10.16 4.73
N LEU A 72 -0.67 9.05 4.09
CA LEU A 72 -0.33 7.81 4.80
C LEU A 72 0.89 7.96 5.71
N GLU A 73 1.85 8.82 5.36
CA GLU A 73 3.02 9.09 6.20
C GLU A 73 2.61 9.67 7.55
N GLU A 74 1.74 10.68 7.53
CA GLU A 74 1.20 11.30 8.73
C GLU A 74 0.38 10.31 9.56
N GLU A 75 -0.46 9.48 8.93
CA GLU A 75 -1.23 8.45 9.63
C GLU A 75 -0.35 7.38 10.28
N ILE A 76 0.73 6.94 9.61
CA ILE A 76 1.69 6.00 10.18
C ILE A 76 2.39 6.62 11.40
N VAL A 77 2.90 7.86 11.27
CA VAL A 77 3.55 8.56 12.37
C VAL A 77 2.59 8.73 13.55
N ASN A 78 1.36 9.19 13.30
CA ASN A 78 0.33 9.35 14.31
C ASN A 78 0.00 8.03 15.02
N LYS A 79 -0.08 6.92 14.28
CA LYS A 79 -0.32 5.59 14.84
C LYS A 79 0.84 5.13 15.74
N MET A 80 2.08 5.32 15.29
CA MET A 80 3.26 4.95 16.06
C MET A 80 3.37 5.73 17.37
N GLU A 81 3.06 7.04 17.35
CA GLU A 81 3.06 7.86 18.56
C GLU A 81 1.95 7.46 19.55
N LYS A 82 0.79 7.01 19.07
CA LYS A 82 -0.26 6.43 19.94
C LYS A 82 0.20 5.13 20.61
N MET A 83 0.82 4.22 19.84
CA MET A 83 1.31 2.94 20.37
C MET A 83 2.39 3.11 21.43
N LYS A 84 3.24 4.14 21.34
CA LYS A 84 4.23 4.45 22.39
C LYS A 84 3.57 4.87 23.71
N LYS A 85 2.45 5.59 23.64
CA LYS A 85 1.71 6.06 24.82
C LYS A 85 0.90 4.95 25.50
N GLU A 86 0.41 3.98 24.75
CA GLU A 86 -0.37 2.84 25.27
C GLU A 86 0.51 1.76 25.93
N ASN A 87 1.80 1.71 25.60
CA ASN A 87 2.78 0.79 26.20
C ASN A 87 3.57 1.42 27.37
N MET A 88 3.16 2.59 27.86
CA MET A 88 3.68 3.27 29.06
C MET A 88 2.58 3.39 30.11
#